data_AF-A0A7V6PUY8-F1
#
_entry.id   AF-A0A7V6PUY8-F1
#
_cell.length_a   1.000
_cell.length_b   1.000
_cell.length_c   1.000
_cell.angle_alpha   90.00
_cell.angle_beta   90.00
_cell.angle_gamma   90.00
#
_symmetry.space_group_name_H-M   'P 1'
#
loop_
_entity.id
_entity.type
_entity.pdbx_description
1 polymer ?
#
loop_
_entity_poly.entity_id
_entity_poly.type
_entity_poly.pdbx_seq_one_letter_code
_entity_poly.pdbx_strand_id
1 'polypeptide(L)'
;MALFGRREDKKVDSGQILTDLRIVSKKYLGDKADSIVESCLKSIGKDTKNFAVDDLTPLINKLIENVVNPLKKADFRAELFEVRRKYTS
;
A
#
# COMPACT_ATOMS: atom_id res chain seq x y z
N MET A 1 12.02 -25.69 -29.06
CA MET A 1 11.10 -26.10 -27.97
C MET A 1 11.98 -26.31 -26.73
N ALA A 2 11.87 -25.63 -25.60
CA ALA A 2 10.73 -24.95 -24.98
C ALA A 2 11.13 -23.56 -24.44
N LEU A 3 10.21 -22.61 -24.62
CA LEU A 3 10.18 -21.30 -23.97
C LEU A 3 9.58 -21.51 -22.57
N PHE A 4 10.39 -21.55 -21.52
CA PHE A 4 9.90 -21.30 -20.17
C PHE A 4 10.75 -20.20 -19.57
N GLY A 5 10.25 -18.98 -19.75
CA GLY A 5 10.73 -17.81 -19.04
C GLY A 5 10.68 -18.10 -17.55
N ARG A 6 11.85 -18.08 -16.91
CA ARG A 6 11.92 -17.73 -15.50
C ARG A 6 11.34 -16.33 -15.41
N ARG A 7 10.06 -16.22 -15.10
CA ARG A 7 9.59 -15.06 -14.35
C ARG A 7 10.36 -15.19 -13.05
N GLU A 8 11.47 -14.47 -12.93
CA GLU A 8 11.94 -14.07 -11.62
C GLU A 8 10.70 -13.45 -10.97
N ASP A 9 10.10 -14.20 -10.05
CA ASP A 9 9.17 -13.68 -9.07
C ASP A 9 9.94 -12.51 -8.45
N LYS A 10 9.70 -11.30 -8.95
CA LYS A 10 10.12 -10.08 -8.26
C LYS A 10 9.45 -10.24 -6.92
N LYS A 11 10.18 -10.75 -5.93
CA LYS A 11 9.75 -10.77 -4.54
C LYS A 11 9.58 -9.30 -4.20
N VAL A 12 8.36 -8.82 -4.37
CA VAL A 12 8.00 -7.47 -3.98
C VAL A 12 8.20 -7.46 -2.48
N ASP A 13 9.21 -6.72 -2.04
CA ASP A 13 9.54 -6.64 -0.63
C ASP A 13 8.40 -5.90 0.07
N SER A 14 7.61 -6.64 0.85
CA SER A 14 6.48 -6.11 1.61
C SER A 14 6.90 -4.92 2.47
N GLY A 15 8.16 -4.91 2.96
CA GLY A 15 8.74 -3.81 3.73
C GLY A 15 8.90 -2.54 2.90
N GLN A 16 9.30 -2.64 1.64
CA GLN A 16 9.36 -1.49 0.73
C GLN A 16 7.98 -0.91 0.43
N ILE A 17 6.99 -1.76 0.13
CA ILE A 17 5.62 -1.29 -0.15
C ILE A 17 5.08 -0.49 1.05
N LEU A 18 5.26 -1.03 2.26
CA LEU A 18 4.81 -0.41 3.49
C LEU A 18 5.55 0.89 3.80
N THR A 19 6.83 0.96 3.45
CA THR A 19 7.62 2.19 3.60
C THR A 19 7.09 3.28 2.68
N ASP A 20 6.89 2.98 1.40
CA ASP A 20 6.33 3.91 0.41
C ASP A 20 4.91 4.36 0.83
N LEU A 21 4.05 3.42 1.22
CA LEU A 21 2.71 3.71 1.77
C LEU A 21 2.77 4.62 2.99
N ARG A 22 3.71 4.40 3.92
CA ARG A 22 3.89 5.25 5.11
C ARG A 22 4.33 6.65 4.73
N ILE A 23 5.22 6.81 3.76
CA ILE A 23 5.66 8.12 3.27
C ILE A 23 4.46 8.90 2.72
N VAL A 24 3.69 8.28 1.82
CA VAL A 24 2.48 8.90 1.26
C VAL A 24 1.49 9.17 2.39
N SER A 25 1.22 8.20 3.26
CA SER A 25 0.30 8.37 4.39
C SER A 25 0.71 9.53 5.30
N LYS A 26 2.00 9.71 5.59
CA LYS A 26 2.51 10.82 6.42
C LYS A 26 2.29 12.19 5.78
N LYS A 27 2.37 12.28 4.44
CA LYS A 27 2.08 13.50 3.68
C LYS A 27 0.62 13.96 3.84
N TYR A 28 -0.33 13.02 3.94
CA TYR A 28 -1.76 13.33 4.00
C TYR A 28 -2.36 13.30 5.41
N LEU A 29 -1.99 12.30 6.21
CA LEU A 29 -2.51 12.02 7.55
C LEU A 29 -1.64 12.63 8.67
N GLY A 30 -0.44 13.13 8.34
CA GLY A 30 0.48 13.73 9.30
C GLY A 30 1.05 12.71 10.30
N ASP A 31 1.26 13.13 11.54
CA ASP A 31 1.83 12.29 12.62
C ASP A 31 1.02 11.03 12.94
N LYS A 32 -0.29 11.04 12.65
CA LYS A 32 -1.16 9.88 12.88
C LYS A 32 -1.05 8.81 11.79
N ALA A 33 -0.28 9.06 10.72
CA ALA A 33 -0.14 8.13 9.61
C ALA A 33 0.34 6.75 10.04
N ASP A 34 1.35 6.67 10.92
CA ASP A 34 1.91 5.39 11.38
C ASP A 34 0.85 4.55 12.10
N SER A 35 0.11 5.20 13.01
CA SER A 35 -0.97 4.58 13.78
C SER A 35 -2.16 4.17 12.90
N ILE A 36 -2.51 4.98 11.90
CA ILE A 36 -3.58 4.66 10.94
C ILE A 36 -3.16 3.51 10.02
N VAL A 37 -1.93 3.50 9.52
CA VAL A 37 -1.40 2.40 8.67
C VAL A 37 -1.38 1.10 9.47
N GLU A 38 -0.89 1.11 10.71
CA GLU A 38 -0.96 -0.07 11.60
C GLU A 38 -2.40 -0.50 11.87
N SER A 39 -3.31 0.43 12.13
CA SER A 39 -4.72 0.14 12.34
C SER A 39 -5.35 -0.49 11.09
N CYS A 40 -5.05 0.05 9.90
CA CYS A 40 -5.52 -0.49 8.63
C CYS A 40 -4.97 -1.90 8.38
N LEU A 41 -3.67 -2.14 8.66
CA LEU A 41 -3.03 -3.45 8.57
C LEU A 41 -3.68 -4.49 9.49
N LYS A 42 -3.84 -4.15 10.78
CA LYS A 42 -4.57 -5.00 11.73
C LYS A 42 -6.00 -5.26 11.29
N SER A 43 -6.66 -4.26 10.73
CA SER A 43 -8.04 -4.37 10.28
C SER A 43 -8.20 -5.27 9.05
N ILE A 44 -7.18 -5.41 8.19
CA ILE A 44 -7.18 -6.41 7.11
C ILE A 44 -6.61 -7.78 7.56
N GLY A 45 -6.25 -7.92 8.83
CA GLY A 45 -5.70 -9.16 9.39
C GLY A 45 -4.33 -9.52 8.83
N LYS A 46 -3.55 -8.53 8.36
CA LYS A 46 -2.21 -8.75 7.79
C LYS A 46 -1.15 -8.08 8.63
N ASP A 47 -0.03 -8.78 8.75
CA ASP A 47 1.20 -8.28 9.35
C ASP A 47 2.19 -7.83 8.27
N THR A 48 3.13 -6.97 8.65
CA THR A 48 4.19 -6.46 7.76
C THR A 48 5.03 -7.55 7.11
N LYS A 49 5.06 -8.76 7.69
CA LYS A 49 5.75 -9.95 7.19
C LYS A 49 4.94 -10.80 6.20
N ASN A 50 3.63 -10.61 6.13
CA ASN A 50 2.70 -11.44 5.33
C ASN A 50 1.82 -10.58 4.40
N PHE A 51 2.28 -9.35 4.13
CA PHE A 51 1.58 -8.37 3.32
C PHE A 51 1.94 -8.56 1.84
N ALA A 52 0.95 -8.89 1.02
CA ALA A 52 1.12 -9.09 -0.42
C ALA A 52 0.63 -7.89 -1.23
N VAL A 53 1.00 -7.84 -2.51
CA VAL A 53 0.51 -6.83 -3.46
C VAL A 53 -1.02 -6.88 -3.61
N ASP A 54 -1.64 -8.03 -3.40
CA ASP A 54 -3.10 -8.16 -3.43
C ASP A 54 -3.77 -7.44 -2.24
N ASP A 55 -3.09 -7.44 -1.08
CA ASP A 55 -3.53 -6.78 0.16
C ASP A 55 -3.38 -5.25 0.12
N LEU A 56 -2.68 -4.68 -0.88
CA LEU A 56 -2.61 -3.24 -1.10
C LEU A 56 -4.01 -2.65 -1.34
N THR A 57 -4.84 -3.31 -2.14
CA THR A 57 -6.17 -2.78 -2.49
C THR A 57 -7.05 -2.55 -1.26
N PRO A 58 -7.28 -3.54 -0.37
CA PRO A 58 -8.07 -3.33 0.84
C PRO A 58 -7.38 -2.36 1.82
N LEU A 59 -6.05 -2.35 1.91
CA LEU A 59 -5.33 -1.39 2.75
C LEU A 59 -5.53 0.05 2.27
N ILE A 60 -5.35 0.29 0.97
CA ILE A 60 -5.51 1.59 0.32
C ILE A 60 -6.94 2.10 0.53
N ASN A 61 -7.95 1.26 0.32
CA ASN A 61 -9.34 1.64 0.57
C ASN A 61 -9.56 2.09 2.02
N LYS A 62 -9.04 1.35 3.02
CA LYS A 62 -9.14 1.77 4.42
C LYS A 62 -8.39 3.06 4.73
N LEU A 63 -7.19 3.23 4.17
CA LEU A 63 -6.41 4.46 4.35
C LEU A 63 -7.18 5.67 3.80
N ILE A 64 -7.78 5.53 2.63
CA ILE A 64 -8.63 6.52 1.99
C ILE A 64 -9.85 6.86 2.84
N GLU A 65 -10.47 5.88 3.50
CA GLU A 65 -11.59 6.11 4.42
C GLU A 65 -11.20 6.92 5.67
N ASN A 66 -9.95 6.81 6.12
CA ASN A 66 -9.43 7.61 7.23
C ASN A 66 -9.14 9.08 6.83
N VAL A 67 -9.12 9.41 5.54
CA VAL A 67 -8.98 10.79 5.07
C VAL A 67 -10.36 11.46 5.01
N VAL A 68 -10.61 12.35 5.97
CA VAL A 68 -11.86 13.12 6.06
C VAL A 68 -11.96 14.18 4.96
N ASN A 69 -10.83 14.73 4.52
CA ASN A 69 -10.81 15.81 3.53
C ASN A 69 -10.95 15.24 2.09
N PRO A 70 -12.06 15.50 1.39
CA PRO A 70 -12.35 14.88 0.10
C PRO A 70 -11.38 15.28 -1.02
N LEU A 71 -10.83 16.50 -0.98
CA LEU A 71 -9.81 16.96 -1.93
C LEU A 71 -8.52 16.15 -1.75
N LYS A 72 -8.03 16.09 -0.52
CA LYS A 72 -6.85 15.28 -0.16
C LYS A 72 -7.05 13.80 -0.41
N LYS A 73 -8.29 13.31 -0.27
CA LYS A 73 -8.66 11.91 -0.46
C LYS A 73 -8.47 11.46 -1.92
N ALA A 74 -8.76 12.33 -2.89
CA ALA A 74 -8.58 12.03 -4.31
C ALA A 74 -7.09 11.95 -4.68
N ASP A 75 -6.30 12.94 -4.28
CA ASP A 75 -4.84 12.94 -4.48
C ASP A 75 -4.18 11.76 -3.75
N PHE A 76 -4.57 11.50 -2.50
CA PHE A 76 -4.07 10.38 -1.73
C PHE A 76 -4.37 9.04 -2.40
N ARG A 77 -5.60 8.86 -2.91
CA ARG A 77 -5.96 7.68 -3.67
C ARG A 77 -5.08 7.49 -4.90
N ALA A 78 -4.82 8.56 -5.65
CA ALA A 78 -3.99 8.51 -6.85
C ALA A 78 -2.55 8.07 -6.52
N GLU A 79 -1.92 8.70 -5.52
CA GLU A 79 -0.56 8.33 -5.08
C GLU A 79 -0.51 6.88 -4.56
N LEU A 80 -1.48 6.46 -3.75
CA LEU A 80 -1.57 5.09 -3.25
C LEU A 80 -1.72 4.05 -4.38
N PHE A 81 -2.52 4.35 -5.41
CA PHE A 81 -2.66 3.49 -6.58
C PHE A 81 -1.40 3.46 -7.45
N GLU A 82 -0.65 4.57 -7.51
CA GLU A 82 0.64 4.62 -8.20
C GLU A 82 1.69 3.74 -7.52
N VAL A 83 1.74 3.78 -6.17
CA VAL A 83 2.55 2.86 -5.35
C VAL A 83 2.19 1.42 -5.69
N ARG A 84 0.89 1.06 -5.68
CA ARG A 84 0.45 -0.29 -6.09
C ARG A 84 0.91 -0.65 -7.51
N ARG A 85 0.77 0.28 -8.46
CA ARG A 85 1.15 0.07 -9.87
C ARG A 85 2.65 -0.19 -10.02
N LYS A 86 3.49 0.52 -9.25
CA LYS A 86 4.95 0.33 -9.22
C LYS A 86 5.34 -1.09 -8.81
N TYR A 87 4.56 -1.72 -7.93
CA TYR A 87 4.80 -3.06 -7.41
C TYR A 87 4.04 -4.17 -8.12
N THR A 88 3.03 -3.84 -8.93
CA THR A 88 2.28 -4.80 -9.76
C THR A 88 2.90 -4.99 -11.15
N SER A 89 3.95 -4.23 -11.51
CA SER A 89 4.49 -4.12 -12.88
C SER A 89 5.81 -4.86 -13.17
#